data_AF-X1U1Q9-F1
#
_entry.id   AF-X1U1Q9-F1
#
_cell.length_a   1.000
_cell.length_b   1.000
_cell.length_c   1.000
_cell.angle_alpha   90.00
_cell.angle_beta   90.00
_cell.angle_gamma   90.00
#
_symmetry.space_group_name_H-M   'P 1'
#
loop_
_entity.id
_entity.type
_entity.pdbx_description
1 polymer ?
#
loop_
_entity_poly.entity_id
_entity_poly.type
_entity_poly.pdbx_seq_one_letter_code
_entity_poly.pdbx_strand_id
1 'polypeptide(L)'
;MKQRLHNDIYSLRKYYEGGTPKDFERGKRTFDDEDYRKQFQADLLCEDGHYVRSYSEMLIDNWLYNNRVIHAYEKSVFMATDPDAVVLSDFYIPDGDVYIEFWGLNDDEKYLKRKEMKQKLYR
;
A
#
# COMPACT_ATOMS: atom_id res chain seq x y z
N MET A 1 -5.85 9.78 -14.32
CA MET A 1 -6.92 8.86 -13.86
C MET A 1 -7.35 7.79 -14.87
N LYS A 2 -8.04 8.09 -16.00
CA LYS A 2 -8.64 7.04 -16.87
C LYS A 2 -7.65 6.01 -17.45
N GLN A 3 -6.46 6.43 -17.85
CA GLN A 3 -5.44 5.54 -18.44
C GLN A 3 -4.87 4.54 -17.43
N ARG A 4 -4.57 5.01 -16.21
CA ARG A 4 -4.02 4.17 -15.14
C ARG A 4 -5.06 3.20 -14.61
N LEU A 5 -6.29 3.67 -14.37
CA LEU A 5 -7.40 2.80 -14.00
C LEU A 5 -7.67 1.75 -15.08
N HIS A 6 -7.57 2.12 -16.35
CA HIS A 6 -7.67 1.19 -17.48
C HIS A 6 -6.53 0.16 -17.46
N ASN A 7 -5.29 0.56 -17.16
CA ASN A 7 -4.15 -0.34 -17.05
C ASN A 7 -4.23 -1.26 -15.82
N ASP A 8 -4.72 -0.75 -14.69
CA ASP A 8 -4.95 -1.52 -13.47
C ASP A 8 -6.06 -2.54 -13.71
N ILE A 9 -7.19 -2.12 -14.30
CA ILE A 9 -8.29 -3.01 -14.68
C ILE A 9 -7.85 -4.03 -15.73
N TYR A 10 -7.08 -3.62 -16.74
CA TYR A 10 -6.56 -4.51 -17.77
C TYR A 10 -5.60 -5.56 -17.17
N SER A 11 -4.73 -5.13 -16.25
CA SER A 11 -3.81 -6.03 -15.54
C SER A 11 -4.56 -7.00 -14.63
N LEU A 12 -5.56 -6.52 -13.88
CA LEU A 12 -6.45 -7.38 -13.10
C LEU A 12 -7.18 -8.38 -14.00
N ARG A 13 -7.77 -7.93 -15.10
CA ARG A 13 -8.58 -8.76 -15.99
C ARG A 13 -7.74 -9.85 -16.67
N LYS A 14 -6.56 -9.50 -17.16
CA LYS A 14 -5.59 -10.45 -17.72
C LYS A 14 -5.18 -11.52 -16.70
N TYR A 15 -5.07 -11.16 -15.43
CA TYR A 15 -4.79 -12.10 -14.34
C TYR A 15 -5.96 -13.06 -14.08
N TYR A 16 -7.18 -12.53 -13.96
CA TYR A 16 -8.38 -13.35 -13.72
C TYR A 16 -8.74 -14.28 -14.89
N GLU A 17 -8.49 -13.85 -16.12
CA GLU A 17 -8.77 -14.63 -17.33
C GLU A 17 -7.63 -15.63 -17.68
N GLY A 18 -6.45 -15.51 -17.05
CA GLY A 18 -5.26 -16.32 -17.35
C GLY A 18 -4.81 -17.31 -16.28
N GLY A 19 -5.35 -17.26 -15.05
CA GLY A 19 -4.93 -18.12 -13.94
C GLY A 19 -5.63 -19.49 -13.92
N THR A 20 -4.88 -20.56 -13.68
CA THR A 20 -5.47 -21.88 -13.41
C THR A 20 -6.00 -21.95 -11.97
N PRO A 21 -6.96 -22.83 -11.62
CA PRO A 21 -7.48 -22.93 -10.24
C PRO A 21 -6.40 -23.13 -9.17
N LYS A 22 -5.24 -23.71 -9.51
CA LYS A 22 -4.08 -23.87 -8.62
C LYS A 22 -3.31 -22.57 -8.34
N ASP A 23 -3.41 -21.57 -9.20
CA ASP A 23 -2.76 -20.26 -9.02
C ASP A 23 -3.53 -19.39 -8.02
N PHE A 24 -4.85 -19.59 -7.90
CA PHE A 24 -5.69 -18.93 -6.89
C PHE A 24 -5.54 -19.51 -5.47
N GLU A 25 -5.02 -20.75 -5.33
CA GLU A 25 -4.67 -21.34 -4.03
C GLU A 25 -3.31 -20.83 -3.50
N ARG A 26 -2.49 -20.22 -4.36
CA ARG A 26 -1.23 -19.58 -3.95
C ARG A 26 -1.61 -18.28 -3.22
N GLY A 27 -1.67 -18.35 -1.89
CA GLY A 27 -1.94 -17.19 -1.04
C GLY A 27 -1.14 -15.97 -1.49
N LYS A 28 -1.80 -14.82 -1.61
CA LYS A 28 -1.18 -13.55 -2.02
C LYS A 28 0.10 -13.35 -1.21
N ARG A 29 1.26 -13.31 -1.89
CA ARG A 29 2.52 -13.00 -1.20
C ARG A 29 2.54 -11.49 -1.00
N THR A 30 2.13 -11.05 0.18
CA THR A 30 2.38 -9.67 0.59
C THR A 30 3.86 -9.54 0.92
N PHE A 31 4.54 -8.57 0.31
CA PHE A 31 5.92 -8.25 0.68
C PHE A 31 5.98 -7.54 2.04
N ASP A 32 4.83 -7.00 2.47
CA ASP A 32 4.64 -6.60 3.83
C ASP A 32 4.50 -7.83 4.71
N ASP A 33 5.36 -7.92 5.71
CA ASP A 33 5.33 -8.94 6.73
C ASP A 33 3.91 -9.03 7.29
N GLU A 34 3.26 -10.17 7.11
CA GLU A 34 2.09 -10.52 7.92
C GLU A 34 2.38 -10.30 9.42
N ASP A 35 3.65 -10.39 9.81
CA ASP A 35 4.16 -10.19 11.16
C ASP A 35 3.99 -8.74 11.66
N TYR A 36 4.21 -7.72 10.82
CA TYR A 36 4.08 -6.31 11.24
C TYR A 36 2.63 -5.95 11.58
N ARG A 37 1.67 -6.39 10.77
CA ARG A 37 0.23 -6.14 11.03
C ARG A 37 -0.31 -6.95 12.21
N LYS A 38 0.31 -8.09 12.50
CA LYS A 38 0.02 -8.87 13.71
C LYS A 38 0.62 -8.20 14.95
N GLN A 39 1.82 -7.66 14.84
CA GLN A 39 2.55 -6.99 15.91
C GLN A 39 1.95 -5.61 16.27
N PHE A 40 1.52 -4.85 15.27
CA PHE A 40 0.98 -3.49 15.44
C PHE A 40 -0.45 -3.46 14.91
N GLN A 41 -1.42 -3.62 15.83
CA GLN A 41 -2.83 -3.53 15.52
C GLN A 41 -3.22 -2.08 15.19
N ALA A 42 -4.22 -1.93 14.31
CA ALA A 42 -4.72 -0.63 13.89
C ALA A 42 -5.78 -0.13 14.88
N ASP A 43 -5.32 0.44 15.99
CA ASP A 43 -6.19 0.75 17.14
C ASP A 43 -6.41 2.27 17.33
N LEU A 44 -5.70 3.11 16.57
CA LEU A 44 -5.78 4.57 16.70
C LEU A 44 -6.78 5.15 15.71
N LEU A 45 -7.87 5.73 16.23
CA LEU A 45 -8.92 6.36 15.43
C LEU A 45 -8.53 7.79 15.01
N CYS A 46 -8.58 8.05 13.71
CA CYS A 46 -8.35 9.35 13.09
C CYS A 46 -9.67 10.14 12.95
N GLU A 47 -9.57 11.44 12.69
CA GLU A 47 -10.71 12.37 12.65
C GLU A 47 -11.67 12.10 11.48
N ASP A 48 -11.19 11.47 10.41
CA ASP A 48 -11.99 11.08 9.24
C ASP A 48 -12.59 9.66 9.34
N GLY A 49 -12.23 8.93 10.41
CA GLY A 49 -12.69 7.57 10.69
C GLY A 49 -11.68 6.47 10.36
N HIS A 50 -10.49 6.76 9.84
CA HIS A 50 -9.46 5.73 9.65
C HIS A 50 -8.94 5.17 10.99
N TYR A 51 -8.60 3.88 10.99
CA TYR A 51 -7.87 3.24 12.07
C TYR A 51 -6.43 2.98 11.62
N VAL A 52 -5.46 3.55 12.33
CA VAL A 52 -4.04 3.50 11.96
C VAL A 52 -3.19 2.83 13.04
N ARG A 53 -1.95 2.45 12.70
CA ARG A 53 -1.09 1.59 13.52
C ARG A 53 -0.08 2.36 14.38
N SER A 54 0.12 3.65 14.12
CA SER A 54 1.08 4.49 14.85
C SER A 54 0.60 5.94 15.03
N TYR A 55 1.13 6.61 16.05
CA TYR A 55 0.84 8.03 16.30
C TYR A 55 1.30 8.92 15.14
N SER A 56 2.42 8.59 14.50
CA SER A 56 2.89 9.34 13.34
C SER A 56 1.95 9.24 12.15
N GLU A 57 1.41 8.04 11.88
CA GLU A 57 0.39 7.86 10.84
C GLU A 57 -0.87 8.65 11.19
N MET A 58 -1.33 8.62 12.45
CA MET A 58 -2.51 9.37 12.88
C MET A 58 -2.32 10.88 12.68
N LEU A 59 -1.12 11.40 12.97
CA LEU A 59 -0.81 12.81 12.72
C LEU A 59 -0.81 13.17 11.23
N ILE A 60 -0.30 12.28 10.37
CA ILE A 60 -0.30 12.48 8.92
C ILE A 60 -1.73 12.43 8.37
N ASP A 61 -2.50 11.42 8.76
CA ASP A 61 -3.89 11.23 8.38
C ASP A 61 -4.75 12.45 8.75
N ASN A 62 -4.72 12.85 10.03
CA ASN A 62 -5.43 14.03 10.51
C ASN A 62 -4.97 15.31 9.79
N TRP A 63 -3.68 15.43 9.43
CA TRP A 63 -3.20 16.57 8.65
C TRP A 63 -3.79 16.57 7.24
N LEU A 64 -3.81 15.43 6.55
CA LEU A 64 -4.41 15.30 5.22
C LEU A 64 -5.90 15.62 5.27
N TYR A 65 -6.62 15.07 6.23
CA TYR A 65 -8.04 15.32 6.44
C TYR A 65 -8.36 16.80 6.70
N ASN A 66 -7.66 17.44 7.65
CA ASN A 66 -7.90 18.84 8.01
C ASN A 66 -7.57 19.82 6.87
N ASN A 67 -6.66 19.44 5.98
CA ASN A 67 -6.34 20.22 4.77
C ASN A 67 -7.23 19.86 3.57
N ARG A 68 -8.28 19.04 3.77
CA ARG A 68 -9.21 18.58 2.72
C ARG A 68 -8.51 17.85 1.58
N VAL A 69 -7.43 17.15 1.88
CA VAL A 69 -6.73 16.29 0.93
C VAL A 69 -7.39 14.91 0.97
N ILE A 70 -8.05 14.54 -0.12
CA ILE A 70 -8.61 13.20 -0.30
C ILE A 70 -7.44 12.21 -0.28
N HIS A 71 -7.52 11.19 0.56
CA HIS A 71 -6.49 10.18 0.68
C HIS A 71 -7.09 8.81 1.03
N ALA A 72 -6.31 7.76 0.85
CA ALA A 72 -6.63 6.40 1.25
C ALA A 72 -5.48 5.83 2.08
N TYR A 73 -5.81 5.21 3.21
CA TYR A 73 -4.87 4.53 4.09
C TYR A 73 -4.62 3.06 3.65
N GLU A 74 -3.39 2.55 3.79
CA GLU A 74 -2.96 1.19 3.41
C GLU A 74 -3.40 0.78 1.98
N LYS A 75 -3.20 1.65 0.97
CA LYS A 75 -3.59 1.36 -0.41
C LYS A 75 -2.71 0.27 -1.03
N SER A 76 -3.34 -0.75 -1.63
CA SER A 76 -2.64 -1.80 -2.38
C SER A 76 -2.06 -1.30 -3.70
N VAL A 77 -0.79 -1.62 -3.90
CA VAL A 77 -0.01 -1.35 -5.11
C VAL A 77 0.45 -2.68 -5.70
N PHE A 78 0.04 -2.93 -6.93
CA PHE A 78 0.41 -4.14 -7.67
C PHE A 78 1.75 -3.93 -8.38
N MET A 79 2.66 -4.88 -8.27
CA MET A 79 3.92 -4.80 -9.03
C MET A 79 3.72 -5.32 -10.45
N ALA A 80 4.10 -4.51 -11.44
CA ALA A 80 4.09 -4.95 -12.84
C ALA A 80 5.09 -6.08 -13.11
N THR A 81 6.21 -6.11 -12.36
CA THR A 81 7.29 -7.10 -12.50
C THR A 81 7.00 -8.41 -11.77
N ASP A 82 6.10 -8.41 -10.78
CA ASP A 82 5.66 -9.59 -10.05
C ASP A 82 4.16 -9.45 -9.75
N PRO A 83 3.27 -9.94 -10.64
CA PRO A 83 1.82 -9.76 -10.50
C PRO A 83 1.23 -10.37 -9.23
N ASP A 84 1.95 -11.31 -8.61
CA ASP A 84 1.54 -11.97 -7.35
C ASP A 84 2.02 -11.17 -6.11
N ALA A 85 2.80 -10.11 -6.33
CA ALA A 85 3.28 -9.20 -5.30
C ALA A 85 2.31 -8.04 -5.06
N VAL A 86 1.88 -7.89 -3.81
CA VAL A 86 1.15 -6.70 -3.36
C VAL A 86 1.98 -5.98 -2.29
N VAL A 87 2.19 -4.69 -2.49
CA VAL A 87 2.76 -3.76 -1.50
C VAL A 87 1.65 -2.85 -1.01
N LEU A 88 1.62 -2.53 0.28
CA LEU A 88 0.71 -1.53 0.80
C LEU A 88 1.49 -0.24 1.07
N SER A 89 0.96 0.87 0.57
CA SER A 89 1.46 2.21 0.87
C SER A 89 0.79 2.76 2.11
N ASP A 90 1.48 3.55 2.92
CA ASP A 90 0.87 4.13 4.12
C ASP A 90 -0.30 5.05 3.75
N PHE A 91 -0.10 5.96 2.79
CA PHE A 91 -1.18 6.77 2.23
C PHE A 91 -1.10 6.90 0.71
N TYR A 92 -2.25 7.05 0.07
CA TYR A 92 -2.40 7.32 -1.36
C TYR A 92 -3.28 8.54 -1.61
N ILE A 93 -2.80 9.52 -2.38
CA ILE A 93 -3.55 10.71 -2.81
C ILE A 93 -3.93 10.53 -4.29
N PRO A 94 -5.22 10.38 -4.61
CA PRO A 94 -5.67 10.08 -5.97
C PRO A 94 -5.55 11.27 -6.93
N ASP A 95 -5.64 12.51 -6.45
CA ASP A 95 -5.65 13.72 -7.29
C ASP A 95 -4.31 13.91 -8.03
N GLY A 96 -3.20 13.59 -7.36
CA GLY A 96 -1.85 13.66 -7.93
C GLY A 96 -1.23 12.30 -8.24
N ASP A 97 -1.95 11.21 -7.97
CA ASP A 97 -1.43 9.85 -8.09
C ASP A 97 -0.14 9.63 -7.24
N VAL A 98 -0.18 10.16 -6.01
CA VAL A 98 0.97 10.25 -5.10
C VAL A 98 0.86 9.20 -3.99
N TYR A 99 1.97 8.54 -3.71
CA TYR A 99 2.13 7.63 -2.57
C TYR A 99 2.95 8.31 -1.48
N ILE A 100 2.52 8.19 -0.23
CA ILE A 100 3.23 8.67 0.95
C ILE A 100 3.64 7.46 1.78
N GLU A 101 4.88 7.47 2.23
CA GLU A 101 5.47 6.46 3.12
C GLU A 101 6.13 7.19 4.29
N PHE A 102 5.76 6.82 5.51
CA PHE A 102 6.34 7.28 6.75
C PHE A 102 7.40 6.30 7.25
N TRP A 103 8.65 6.75 7.25
CA TRP A 103 9.80 5.93 7.60
C TRP A 103 10.19 6.13 9.08
N GLY A 104 9.49 5.46 9.99
CA GLY A 104 9.54 5.75 11.44
C GLY A 104 10.69 5.18 12.27
N LEU A 105 11.41 4.12 11.86
CA LEU A 105 12.41 3.42 12.70
C LEU A 105 13.56 2.72 11.90
N ASN A 106 14.80 3.05 12.28
CA ASN A 106 16.14 2.39 12.27
C ASN A 106 16.69 1.53 11.09
N ASP A 107 18.03 1.60 10.98
CA ASP A 107 18.97 1.01 10.01
C ASP A 107 19.03 -0.53 9.93
N ASP A 108 17.91 -1.24 10.05
CA ASP A 108 17.88 -2.66 9.74
C ASP A 108 18.03 -2.88 8.22
N GLU A 109 18.92 -3.78 7.82
CA GLU A 109 19.19 -4.12 6.43
C GLU A 109 17.91 -4.57 5.68
N LYS A 110 16.97 -5.25 6.38
CA LYS A 110 15.67 -5.61 5.79
C LYS A 110 14.82 -4.39 5.47
N TYR A 111 14.82 -3.40 6.35
CA TYR A 111 14.07 -2.17 6.20
C TYR A 111 14.61 -1.32 5.03
N LEU A 112 15.94 -1.20 4.92
CA LEU A 112 16.60 -0.51 3.80
C LEU A 112 16.28 -1.16 2.44
N LYS A 113 16.35 -2.50 2.35
CA LYS A 113 15.98 -3.23 1.12
C LYS A 113 14.53 -2.99 0.71
N ARG A 114 13.59 -2.96 1.68
CA ARG A 114 12.18 -2.65 1.40
C ARG A 114 11.99 -1.23 0.91
N LYS A 115 12.63 -0.26 1.54
CA LYS A 115 12.60 1.14 1.12
C LYS A 115 13.07 1.30 -0.33
N GLU A 116 14.19 0.67 -0.69
CA GLU A 116 14.67 0.69 -2.08
C GLU A 116 13.68 0.05 -3.07
N MET A 117 13.06 -1.07 -2.70
CA MET A 117 12.05 -1.72 -3.54
C MET A 117 10.81 -0.83 -3.74
N LYS A 118 10.24 -0.26 -2.67
CA LYS A 118 9.09 0.65 -2.77
C LYS A 118 9.44 1.89 -3.63
N GLN A 119 10.64 2.45 -3.47
CA GLN A 119 11.11 3.58 -4.29
C GLN A 119 11.21 3.24 -5.79
N LYS A 120 11.60 2.01 -6.14
CA LYS A 120 11.62 1.56 -7.54
C LYS A 120 10.20 1.34 -8.08
N LEU A 121 9.27 0.90 -7.25
CA LEU A 121 7.88 0.63 -7.62
C LEU A 121 7.08 1.91 -7.93
N TYR A 122 7.35 3.00 -7.20
CA TYR A 122 6.64 4.26 -7.36
C TYR A 122 7.18 5.16 -8.48
N ARG A 123 8.23 4.72 -9.21
CA ARG A 123 8.77 5.41 -10.38
C ARG A 123 8.08 4.96 -11.66
#